data_AF-A0AAE3LVY1-F1
#
_entry.id   AF-A0AAE3LVY1-F1
#
_cell.length_a   1.000
_cell.length_b   1.000
_cell.length_c   1.000
_cell.angle_alpha   90.00
_cell.angle_beta   90.00
_cell.angle_gamma   90.00
#
_symmetry.space_group_name_H-M   'P 1'
#
loop_
_entity.id
_entity.type
_entity.pdbx_description
1 polymer ?
#
loop_
_entity_poly.entity_id
_entity_poly.type
_entity_poly.pdbx_seq_one_letter_code
_entity_poly.pdbx_strand_id
1 'polypeptide(L)' 'AALMFTSGTSDGEVWGHAVKEQVYHASLDPEEYRALLIANGFKVISFRPEDPACQGHSIWLARFIGE' A
#
# COMPACT_ATOMS: atom_id res chain seq x y z
N ALA A 1 -5.48 -15.43 -6.58
CA ALA A 1 -4.13 -15.01 -6.12
C ALA A 1 -4.24 -14.07 -4.91
N ALA A 2 -3.18 -13.91 -4.12
CA ALA A 2 -3.09 -12.93 -3.03
C ALA A 2 -2.04 -11.86 -3.39
N LEU A 3 -2.30 -10.60 -3.02
CA LEU A 3 -1.42 -9.45 -3.21
C LEU A 3 -1.21 -8.77 -1.85
N MET A 4 0.05 -8.63 -1.46
CA MET A 4 0.45 -7.94 -0.23
C MET A 4 1.52 -6.91 -0.57
N PHE A 5 1.33 -5.68 -0.10
CA PHE A 5 2.24 -4.57 -0.38
C PHE A 5 2.20 -3.52 0.74
N THR A 6 3.17 -2.62 0.71
CA THR A 6 3.25 -1.46 1.61
C THR A 6 3.11 -0.16 0.81
N SER A 7 2.51 0.86 1.41
CA SER A 7 2.40 2.21 0.85
C SER A 7 2.70 3.27 1.92
N GLY A 8 2.78 4.53 1.51
CA GLY A 8 2.58 5.69 2.38
C GLY A 8 1.15 5.76 2.94
N THR A 9 0.92 6.71 3.83
CA THR A 9 -0.33 6.89 4.58
C THR A 9 -1.35 7.80 3.88
N SER A 10 -0.89 8.66 2.98
CA SER A 10 -1.69 9.61 2.22
C SER A 10 -1.06 9.81 0.83
N ASP A 11 -1.80 10.51 -0.04
CA ASP A 11 -1.21 11.07 -1.25
C ASP A 11 0.00 11.94 -0.90
N GLY A 12 1.10 11.74 -1.64
CA GLY A 12 2.31 12.50 -1.42
C GLY A 12 3.57 11.86 -1.96
N GLU A 13 4.56 12.72 -2.14
CA GLU A 13 5.88 12.38 -2.66
C GLU A 13 6.92 12.73 -1.61
N VAL A 14 7.70 11.74 -1.19
CA VAL A 14 8.69 11.90 -0.13
C VAL A 14 10.02 11.31 -0.59
N TRP A 15 11.11 12.07 -0.39
CA TRP A 15 12.46 11.53 -0.50
C TRP A 15 12.81 10.82 0.82
N GLY A 16 12.90 9.50 0.75
CA GLY A 16 13.31 8.64 1.87
C GLY A 16 14.74 8.12 1.69
N HIS A 17 15.21 7.34 2.66
CA HIS A 17 16.44 6.56 2.55
C HIS A 17 16.08 5.08 2.69
N ALA A 18 16.32 4.29 1.64
CA ALA A 18 16.22 2.85 1.69
C ALA A 18 17.64 2.28 1.83
N VAL A 19 17.93 1.67 2.98
CA VAL A 19 19.21 1.04 3.34
C VAL A 19 20.39 2.02 3.35
N LYS A 20 20.80 2.54 2.19
CA LYS A 20 21.89 3.51 2.00
C LYS A 20 21.63 4.54 0.90
N GLU A 21 20.59 4.37 0.09
CA GLU A 21 20.33 5.21 -1.07
C GLU A 21 19.11 6.10 -0.85
N GLN A 22 19.16 7.32 -1.37
CA GLN A 22 17.99 8.17 -1.46
C GLN A 22 17.02 7.56 -2.46
N VAL A 23 15.80 7.33 -2.00
CA VAL A 23 14.71 6.82 -2.83
C VAL A 23 13.59 7.84 -2.84
N TYR A 24 13.12 8.13 -4.04
CA TYR A 24 11.87 8.84 -4.22
C TYR A 24 10.72 7.87 -3.98
N HIS A 25 9.80 8.23 -3.09
CA HIS A 25 8.65 7.44 -2.74
C HIS A 25 7.39 8.26 -2.96
N ALA A 26 6.63 7.92 -3.99
CA ALA A 26 5.29 8.45 -4.21
C ALA A 26 4.26 7.43 -3.74
N SER A 27 3.22 7.90 -3.06
CA SER A 27 2.08 7.09 -2.65
C SER A 27 0.80 7.81 -3.01
N LEU A 28 -0.23 7.02 -3.33
CA LEU A 28 -1.58 7.52 -3.52
C LEU A 28 -2.32 7.56 -2.18
N ASP A 29 -3.46 8.25 -2.17
CA ASP A 29 -4.40 8.15 -1.05
C ASP A 29 -4.93 6.71 -0.89
N PRO A 30 -5.17 6.23 0.35
CA PRO A 30 -5.78 4.92 0.57
C PRO A 30 -7.10 4.68 -0.18
N GLU A 31 -7.94 5.69 -0.43
CA GLU A 31 -9.15 5.53 -1.23
C GLU A 31 -8.84 5.21 -2.69
N GLU A 32 -7.81 5.82 -3.26
CA GLU A 32 -7.38 5.53 -4.64
C GLU A 32 -6.84 4.12 -4.78
N TYR A 33 -6.07 3.64 -3.81
CA TYR A 33 -5.65 2.23 -3.78
C TYR A 33 -6.84 1.28 -3.71
N ARG A 34 -7.89 1.59 -2.94
CA ARG A 34 -9.11 0.77 -2.92
C ARG A 34 -9.79 0.75 -4.27
N ALA A 35 -9.96 1.91 -4.90
CA ALA A 35 -10.59 2.03 -6.21
C ALA A 35 -9.82 1.22 -7.27
N LEU A 36 -8.49 1.34 -7.30
CA LEU A 36 -7.63 0.59 -8.22
C LEU A 36 -7.69 -0.91 -7.98
N LEU A 37 -7.64 -1.36 -6.73
CA LEU A 37 -7.75 -2.78 -6.39
C LEU A 37 -9.08 -3.36 -6.88
N ILE A 38 -10.20 -2.67 -6.60
CA ILE A 38 -11.53 -3.08 -7.06
C ILE A 38 -11.58 -3.14 -8.59
N ALA A 39 -11.10 -2.10 -9.28
CA ALA A 39 -11.09 -2.04 -10.73
C ALA A 39 -10.26 -3.16 -11.38
N ASN A 40 -9.24 -3.68 -10.68
CA ASN A 40 -8.39 -4.78 -11.13
C ASN A 40 -8.83 -6.16 -10.59
N GLY A 41 -10.05 -6.28 -10.04
CA GLY A 41 -10.60 -7.55 -9.60
C GLY A 41 -10.06 -8.05 -8.26
N PHE A 42 -9.54 -7.17 -7.41
CA PHE A 42 -9.10 -7.47 -6.06
C PHE A 42 -10.08 -6.98 -5.00
N LYS A 43 -10.32 -7.82 -3.99
CA LYS A 43 -10.98 -7.44 -2.76
C LYS A 43 -9.94 -7.22 -1.66
N VAL A 44 -10.00 -6.07 -0.98
CA VAL A 44 -9.19 -5.81 0.22
C VAL A 44 -9.66 -6.73 1.34
N ILE A 45 -8.73 -7.52 1.88
CA ILE A 45 -8.94 -8.37 3.06
C ILE A 45 -8.60 -7.57 4.33
N SER A 46 -7.49 -6.84 4.30
CA SER A 46 -7.02 -6.05 5.43
C SER A 46 -6.22 -4.85 4.93
N PHE A 47 -6.40 -3.72 5.63
CA PHE A 47 -5.54 -2.55 5.51
C PHE A 47 -5.22 -2.07 6.92
N ARG A 48 -3.93 -1.92 7.23
CA ARG A 48 -3.44 -1.41 8.51
C ARG A 48 -2.50 -0.24 8.26
N PRO A 49 -2.98 1.01 8.38
CA PRO A 49 -2.10 2.16 8.29
C PRO A 49 -1.16 2.19 9.48
N GLU A 50 0.10 2.56 9.24
CA GLU A 50 1.12 2.77 10.28
C GLU A 50 1.20 1.66 11.34
N ASP A 51 1.23 0.39 10.94
CA ASP A 51 1.18 -0.74 11.87
C ASP A 51 2.41 -0.70 12.82
N PRO A 52 2.23 -0.53 14.15
CA PRO A 52 3.35 -0.47 15.09
C PRO A 52 4.15 -1.77 15.14
N ALA A 53 3.53 -2.91 14.82
CA ALA A 53 4.20 -4.20 14.71
C ALA A 53 5.06 -4.32 13.44
N CYS A 54 4.90 -3.39 12.49
CA CYS A 54 5.64 -3.31 11.24
C CYS A 54 6.37 -1.96 11.10
N GLN A 55 6.94 -1.44 12.19
CA GLN A 55 7.76 -0.22 12.19
C GLN A 55 7.05 1.02 11.61
N GLY A 56 5.72 1.07 11.70
CA GLY A 56 4.93 2.20 11.17
C GLY A 56 4.66 2.12 9.65
N HIS A 57 4.86 0.97 9.01
CA HIS A 57 4.48 0.79 7.61
C HIS A 57 2.96 0.58 7.46
N SER A 58 2.39 1.14 6.39
CA SER A 58 0.99 0.87 6.02
C SER A 58 0.91 -0.40 5.19
N ILE A 59 0.24 -1.42 5.73
CA ILE A 59 0.20 -2.76 5.17
C ILE A 59 -1.14 -3.03 4.48
N TRP A 60 -1.08 -3.56 3.26
CA TRP A 60 -2.22 -3.99 2.48
C TRP A 60 -2.20 -5.48 2.26
N LEU A 61 -3.36 -6.12 2.41
CA LEU A 61 -3.61 -7.48 1.97
C LEU A 61 -4.89 -7.50 1.14
N ALA A 62 -4.78 -7.95 -0.11
CA ALA A 62 -5.88 -8.09 -1.04
C ALA A 62 -5.88 -9.48 -1.69
N ARG A 63 -7.05 -9.93 -2.14
CA ARG A 63 -7.22 -11.20 -2.84
C ARG A 63 -7.93 -10.97 -4.15
N PHE A 64 -7.38 -11.54 -5.21
CA PHE A 64 -8.01 -11.58 -6.52
C PHE A 64 -9.29 -12.42 -6.42
N ILE A 65 -10.39 -11.84 -6.89
CA ILE A 65 -11.73 -12.42 -6.92
C ILE A 65 -12.33 -12.45 -8.33
N GLY A 66 -11.60 -11.97 -9.35
CA GLY A 66 -12.00 -12.12 -10.75
C GLY A 66 -11.92 -13.58 -11.21
N GLU A 67 -12.69 -13.90 -12.25
CA GLU A 67 -12.63 -15.19 -12.97
C GLU A 67 -11.34 -15.31 -13.81
#